data_AF-A0A5K0WRG1-F1
#
_entry.id   AF-A0A5K0WRG1-F1
#
_cell.length_a   1.000
_cell.length_b   1.000
_cell.length_c   1.000
_cell.angle_alpha   90.00
_cell.angle_beta   90.00
_cell.angle_gamma   90.00
#
_symmetry.space_group_name_H-M   'P 1'
#
loop_
_entity.id
_entity.type
_entity.pdbx_description
1 polymer ?
#
loop_
_entity_poly.entity_id
_entity_poly.type
_entity_poly.pdbx_seq_one_letter_code
_entity_poly.pdbx_strand_id
1 'polypeptide(L)'
;ILIARWDKSSNPLQCMAHRLSPKHYGKKWLVGGLGRTPPHLDPELSTNRLACINRIFIDAHQNRQANDEFERFCTGIREDVGATADKDDLPSMSWWIKHGCAYPTLQYLAFRLLAQPATSSCCERNWSTYSQIHTIKRNNLTSKRAENLVYVHSNLRLLSRNKAEY
;
A
#
# COMPACT_ATOMS: atom_id res chain seq x y z
N ILE A 1 -3.56 3.78 20.35
CA ILE A 1 -4.42 4.67 19.52
C ILE A 1 -4.18 4.47 18.02
N LEU A 2 -2.94 4.43 17.52
CA LEU A 2 -2.64 3.83 16.19
C LEU A 2 -2.78 2.29 16.18
N ILE A 3 -2.60 1.67 17.35
CA ILE A 3 -2.62 0.21 17.58
C ILE A 3 -4.01 -0.43 17.48
N ALA A 4 -5.12 0.33 17.62
CA ALA A 4 -6.46 -0.21 17.34
C ALA A 4 -6.74 -0.41 15.83
N ARG A 5 -5.84 0.07 14.95
CA ARG A 5 -5.96 -0.08 13.48
C ARG A 5 -5.32 -1.37 12.94
N TRP A 6 -4.57 -2.14 13.73
CA TRP A 6 -3.66 -3.18 13.24
C TRP A 6 -3.94 -4.64 13.69
N ASP A 7 -4.75 -4.88 14.73
CA ASP A 7 -4.91 -6.24 15.31
C ASP A 7 -5.93 -7.17 14.62
N LYS A 8 -6.31 -6.91 13.36
CA LYS A 8 -7.10 -7.84 12.54
C LYS A 8 -6.59 -7.88 11.11
N SER A 9 -5.30 -8.16 10.90
CA SER A 9 -4.81 -8.41 9.55
C SER A 9 -5.47 -9.66 8.97
N SER A 10 -6.48 -9.47 8.13
CA SER A 10 -6.88 -10.42 7.09
C SER A 10 -7.61 -9.66 5.98
N ASN A 11 -6.92 -9.48 4.84
CA ASN A 11 -7.41 -9.23 3.48
C ASN A 11 -7.68 -7.81 2.92
N PRO A 12 -8.59 -6.93 3.39
CA PRO A 12 -9.08 -5.79 2.60
C PRO A 12 -8.04 -4.79 2.08
N LEU A 13 -7.07 -4.41 2.89
CA LEU A 13 -6.02 -3.47 2.47
C LEU A 13 -5.03 -4.11 1.48
N GLN A 14 -4.73 -5.40 1.66
CA GLN A 14 -3.87 -6.15 0.76
C GLN A 14 -4.60 -6.41 -0.57
N CYS A 15 -5.89 -6.76 -0.53
CA CYS A 15 -6.75 -6.82 -1.71
C CYS A 15 -6.77 -5.48 -2.44
N MET A 16 -6.89 -4.37 -1.71
CA MET A 16 -6.88 -3.04 -2.32
C MET A 16 -5.53 -2.71 -2.96
N ALA A 17 -4.41 -2.96 -2.27
CA ALA A 17 -3.07 -2.78 -2.82
C ALA A 17 -2.84 -3.63 -4.08
N HIS A 18 -3.28 -4.90 -4.04
CA HIS A 18 -3.24 -5.79 -5.20
C HIS A 18 -4.06 -5.23 -6.37
N ARG A 19 -5.28 -4.74 -6.10
CA ARG A 19 -6.15 -4.10 -7.10
C ARG A 19 -5.63 -2.79 -7.64
N LEU A 20 -4.81 -2.06 -6.89
CA LEU A 20 -4.17 -0.82 -7.34
C LEU A 20 -2.86 -1.06 -8.08
N SER A 21 -2.39 -2.30 -8.19
CA SER A 21 -1.19 -2.58 -8.98
C SER A 21 -1.56 -2.68 -10.47
N PRO A 22 -1.10 -1.75 -11.33
CA PRO A 22 -1.52 -1.70 -12.73
C PRO A 22 -1.08 -2.92 -13.54
N LYS A 23 0.00 -3.59 -13.10
CA LYS A 23 0.52 -4.84 -13.68
C LYS A 23 -0.53 -5.94 -13.82
N HIS A 24 -1.48 -6.04 -12.88
CA HIS A 24 -2.51 -7.07 -12.94
C HIS A 24 -3.60 -6.80 -14.00
N TYR A 25 -3.58 -5.63 -14.62
CA TYR A 25 -4.45 -5.26 -15.75
C TYR A 25 -3.66 -5.22 -17.07
N GLY A 26 -2.35 -5.46 -17.02
CA GLY A 26 -1.47 -5.49 -18.18
C GLY A 26 -1.67 -6.76 -19.02
N LYS A 27 -1.48 -6.64 -20.33
CA LYS A 27 -1.71 -7.73 -21.29
C LYS A 27 -0.72 -8.87 -21.07
N LYS A 28 0.55 -8.56 -20.79
CA LYS A 28 1.59 -9.59 -20.57
C LYS A 28 1.26 -10.42 -19.33
N TRP A 29 0.78 -9.80 -18.25
CA TRP A 29 0.39 -10.52 -17.05
C TRP A 29 -0.81 -11.44 -17.30
N LEU A 30 -1.86 -10.93 -17.95
CA LEU A 30 -3.10 -11.68 -18.21
C LEU A 30 -2.87 -12.91 -19.11
N VAL A 31 -2.03 -12.79 -20.14
CA VAL A 31 -1.73 -13.90 -21.06
C VAL A 31 -0.77 -14.93 -20.43
N GLY A 32 0.06 -14.50 -19.47
CA GLY A 32 1.16 -15.31 -18.94
C GLY A 32 0.80 -16.43 -17.95
N GLY A 33 -0.47 -16.77 -17.73
CA GLY A 33 -0.83 -17.86 -16.82
C GLY A 33 -2.28 -18.33 -16.93
N LEU A 34 -2.50 -19.64 -16.84
CA LEU A 34 -3.83 -20.25 -16.80
C LEU A 34 -4.64 -19.69 -15.62
N GLY A 35 -5.87 -19.26 -15.88
CA GLY A 35 -6.80 -18.76 -14.87
C GLY A 35 -6.53 -17.33 -14.36
N ARG A 36 -5.58 -16.59 -14.94
CA ARG A 36 -5.38 -15.18 -14.59
C ARG A 36 -6.53 -14.33 -15.11
N THR A 37 -7.17 -13.61 -14.20
CA THR A 37 -8.24 -12.66 -14.51
C THR A 37 -7.90 -11.30 -13.92
N PRO A 38 -8.36 -10.20 -14.55
CA PRO A 38 -8.20 -8.87 -13.97
C PRO A 38 -8.79 -8.85 -12.54
N PRO A 39 -8.09 -8.25 -11.56
CA PRO A 39 -8.51 -8.28 -10.15
C PRO A 39 -9.92 -7.76 -9.90
N HIS A 40 -10.43 -6.89 -10.79
CA HIS A 40 -11.77 -6.31 -10.68
C HIS A 40 -12.91 -7.33 -10.88
N LEU A 41 -12.65 -8.45 -11.57
CA LEU A 41 -13.62 -9.51 -11.82
C LEU A 41 -13.75 -10.52 -10.67
N ASP A 42 -12.80 -10.51 -9.73
CA ASP A 42 -12.83 -11.38 -8.55
C ASP A 42 -13.88 -10.88 -7.53
N PRO A 43 -14.90 -11.69 -7.16
CA PRO A 43 -15.95 -11.30 -6.22
C PRO A 43 -15.45 -11.04 -4.79
N GLU A 44 -14.45 -11.80 -4.32
CA GLU A 44 -13.88 -11.64 -2.99
C GLU A 44 -13.10 -10.32 -2.93
N LEU A 45 -12.26 -10.06 -3.94
CA LEU A 45 -11.52 -8.80 -4.03
C LEU A 45 -12.45 -7.59 -4.18
N SER A 46 -13.60 -7.74 -4.87
CA SER A 46 -14.61 -6.69 -5.01
C SER A 46 -15.25 -6.32 -3.67
N THR A 47 -15.61 -7.33 -2.87
CA THR A 47 -16.21 -7.15 -1.54
C THR A 47 -15.23 -6.47 -0.60
N ASN A 48 -13.99 -6.97 -0.58
CA ASN A 48 -12.91 -6.42 0.23
C ASN A 48 -12.53 -4.98 -0.15
N ARG A 49 -12.56 -4.65 -1.45
CA ARG A 49 -12.37 -3.27 -1.94
C ARG A 49 -13.45 -2.33 -1.42
N LEU A 50 -14.73 -2.70 -1.55
CA LEU A 50 -15.84 -1.86 -1.10
C LEU A 50 -15.74 -1.57 0.39
N ALA A 51 -15.48 -2.60 1.20
CA ALA A 51 -15.25 -2.44 2.63
C ALA A 51 -14.06 -1.49 2.94
N CYS A 52 -12.99 -1.58 2.14
CA CYS A 52 -11.82 -0.71 2.27
C CYS A 52 -12.15 0.77 1.93
N ILE A 53 -12.79 1.04 0.79
CA ILE A 53 -13.15 2.40 0.37
C ILE A 53 -14.11 3.03 1.37
N ASN A 54 -15.14 2.30 1.82
CA ASN A 54 -16.11 2.79 2.82
C ASN A 54 -15.46 3.10 4.17
N ARG A 55 -14.37 2.42 4.51
CA ARG A 55 -13.63 2.69 5.74
C ARG A 55 -12.66 3.86 5.62
N ILE A 56 -12.10 4.10 4.44
CA ILE A 56 -11.12 5.16 4.19
C ILE A 56 -11.82 6.50 3.93
N PHE A 57 -12.86 6.50 3.10
CA PHE A 57 -13.62 7.68 2.71
C PHE A 57 -14.96 7.69 3.42
N ILE A 58 -14.97 8.33 4.59
CA ILE A 58 -16.18 8.55 5.41
C ILE A 58 -17.10 9.58 4.73
N ASP A 59 -16.50 10.56 4.05
CA ASP A 59 -17.24 11.53 3.26
C ASP A 59 -17.86 10.89 2.01
N ALA A 60 -19.17 11.09 1.84
CA ALA A 60 -19.93 10.45 0.77
C ALA A 60 -19.50 10.91 -0.63
N HIS A 61 -19.06 12.16 -0.78
CA HIS A 61 -18.62 12.68 -2.07
C HIS A 61 -17.26 12.08 -2.46
N GLN A 62 -16.28 12.11 -1.55
CA GLN A 62 -14.98 11.47 -1.76
C GLN A 62 -15.11 9.96 -2.01
N ASN A 63 -16.03 9.29 -1.31
CA ASN A 63 -16.30 7.88 -1.51
C ASN A 63 -16.82 7.60 -2.94
N ARG A 64 -17.79 8.38 -3.44
CA ARG A 64 -18.27 8.26 -4.82
C ARG A 64 -17.15 8.52 -5.83
N GLN A 65 -16.39 9.59 -5.65
CA GLN A 65 -15.25 9.90 -6.52
C GLN A 65 -14.23 8.75 -6.57
N ALA A 66 -13.90 8.15 -5.41
CA ALA A 66 -13.00 7.01 -5.35
C ALA A 66 -13.55 5.77 -6.08
N ASN A 67 -14.85 5.53 -6.03
CA ASN A 67 -15.48 4.43 -6.77
C ASN A 67 -15.50 4.71 -8.28
N ASP A 68 -15.86 5.91 -8.71
CA ASP A 68 -15.89 6.31 -10.11
C ASP A 68 -14.50 6.26 -10.75
N GLU A 69 -13.47 6.75 -10.05
CA GLU A 69 -12.09 6.65 -10.50
C GLU A 69 -11.61 5.19 -10.56
N PHE A 70 -12.02 4.36 -9.61
CA PHE A 70 -11.68 2.94 -9.59
C PHE A 70 -12.26 2.21 -10.80
N GLU A 71 -13.53 2.48 -11.15
CA GLU A 71 -14.17 1.92 -12.34
C GLU A 71 -13.42 2.31 -13.62
N ARG A 72 -13.09 3.61 -13.76
CA ARG A 72 -12.36 4.12 -14.93
C ARG A 72 -10.96 3.50 -15.04
N PHE A 73 -10.24 3.36 -13.93
CA PHE A 73 -8.94 2.69 -13.89
C PHE A 73 -9.04 1.22 -14.32
N CYS A 74 -10.05 0.48 -13.86
CA CYS A 74 -10.22 -0.93 -14.20
C CYS A 74 -10.56 -1.14 -15.68
N THR A 75 -11.35 -0.24 -16.24
CA THR A 75 -11.81 -0.26 -17.63
C THR A 75 -10.81 0.39 -18.59
N GLY A 76 -9.78 1.07 -18.08
CA GLY A 76 -8.83 1.85 -18.86
C GLY A 76 -9.41 3.14 -19.45
N ILE A 77 -10.56 3.61 -18.94
CA ILE A 77 -11.19 4.85 -19.41
C ILE A 77 -10.27 6.04 -19.05
N ARG A 78 -9.85 6.79 -20.09
CA ARG A 78 -8.86 7.89 -20.06
C ARG A 78 -7.38 7.45 -20.07
N GLU A 79 -7.11 6.16 -20.22
CA GLU A 79 -5.74 5.69 -20.49
C GLU A 79 -5.46 5.79 -22.00
N ASP A 80 -4.29 6.30 -22.35
CA ASP A 80 -3.80 6.22 -23.72
C ASP A 80 -3.07 4.89 -23.98
N VAL A 81 -2.61 4.69 -25.23
CA VAL A 81 -1.87 3.49 -25.63
C VAL A 81 -0.59 3.33 -24.80
N GLY A 82 0.05 4.45 -24.43
CA GLY A 82 1.25 4.46 -23.60
C GLY A 82 0.98 4.00 -22.17
N ALA A 83 -0.09 4.51 -21.54
CA ALA A 83 -0.53 4.12 -20.21
C ALA A 83 -0.85 2.61 -20.15
N THR A 84 -1.47 2.07 -21.19
CA THR A 84 -1.76 0.64 -21.28
C THR A 84 -0.48 -0.21 -21.38
N ALA A 85 0.49 0.19 -22.20
CA ALA A 85 1.76 -0.52 -22.34
C ALA A 85 2.60 -0.43 -21.05
N ASP A 86 2.63 0.75 -20.44
CA ASP A 86 3.38 1.01 -19.21
C ASP A 86 2.89 0.17 -18.01
N LYS A 87 1.66 -0.37 -18.04
CA LYS A 87 1.17 -1.29 -16.99
C LYS A 87 2.05 -2.52 -16.85
N ASP A 88 2.55 -3.03 -17.97
CA ASP A 88 3.38 -4.23 -18.02
C ASP A 88 4.87 -3.91 -17.78
N ASP A 89 5.31 -2.70 -18.17
CA ASP A 89 6.73 -2.36 -18.25
C ASP A 89 7.23 -1.50 -17.08
N LEU A 90 6.33 -0.77 -16.39
CA LEU A 90 6.72 0.09 -15.27
C LEU A 90 6.39 -0.55 -13.90
N PRO A 91 7.21 -0.27 -12.87
CA PRO A 91 6.82 -0.49 -11.49
C PRO A 91 5.52 0.26 -11.18
N SER A 92 4.66 -0.33 -10.32
CA SER A 92 3.34 0.24 -10.03
C SER A 92 3.39 1.69 -9.54
N MET A 93 4.36 2.03 -8.69
CA MET A 93 4.54 3.42 -8.23
C MET A 93 4.88 4.37 -9.38
N SER A 94 5.76 3.98 -10.30
CA SER A 94 6.13 4.79 -11.46
C SER A 94 4.93 5.01 -12.41
N TRP A 95 4.10 3.98 -12.59
CA TRP A 95 2.87 4.10 -13.37
C TRP A 95 1.90 5.11 -12.74
N TRP A 96 1.68 5.04 -11.42
CA TRP A 96 0.84 6.00 -10.70
C TRP A 96 1.38 7.42 -10.75
N ILE A 97 2.70 7.62 -10.74
CA ILE A 97 3.30 8.95 -10.91
C ILE A 97 3.02 9.50 -12.31
N LYS A 98 3.17 8.66 -13.34
CA LYS A 98 3.07 9.08 -14.74
C LYS A 98 1.62 9.30 -15.20
N HIS A 99 0.71 8.41 -14.81
CA HIS A 99 -0.66 8.34 -15.36
C HIS A 99 -1.75 8.62 -14.31
N GLY A 100 -1.39 8.70 -13.03
CA GLY A 100 -2.36 8.83 -11.94
C GLY A 100 -3.11 10.16 -11.89
N CYS A 101 -2.71 11.19 -12.67
CA CYS A 101 -3.41 12.47 -12.72
C CYS A 101 -4.87 12.36 -13.21
N ALA A 102 -5.18 11.31 -13.99
CA ALA A 102 -6.55 11.00 -14.41
C ALA A 102 -7.43 10.48 -13.27
N TYR A 103 -6.82 10.06 -12.16
CA TYR A 103 -7.45 9.41 -11.00
C TYR A 103 -6.88 9.98 -9.68
N PRO A 104 -7.11 11.27 -9.37
CA PRO A 104 -6.43 11.94 -8.25
C PRO A 104 -6.73 11.31 -6.87
N THR A 105 -7.97 10.90 -6.62
CA THR A 105 -8.38 10.26 -5.37
C THR A 105 -7.73 8.89 -5.22
N LEU A 106 -7.67 8.15 -6.32
CA LEU A 106 -7.12 6.81 -6.38
C LEU A 106 -5.58 6.81 -6.35
N GLN A 107 -4.94 7.79 -6.98
CA GLN A 107 -3.50 8.01 -6.95
C GLN A 107 -3.02 8.26 -5.52
N TYR A 108 -3.72 9.12 -4.77
CA TYR A 108 -3.45 9.33 -3.35
C TYR A 108 -3.48 8.01 -2.56
N LEU A 109 -4.51 7.20 -2.80
CA LEU A 109 -4.65 5.91 -2.13
C LEU A 109 -3.55 4.93 -2.54
N ALA A 110 -3.21 4.87 -3.82
CA ALA A 110 -2.17 4.02 -4.36
C ALA A 110 -0.80 4.34 -3.74
N PHE A 111 -0.43 5.61 -3.64
CA PHE A 111 0.82 6.00 -2.97
C PHE A 111 0.85 5.57 -1.50
N ARG A 112 -0.27 5.69 -0.79
CA ARG A 112 -0.32 5.29 0.61
C ARG A 112 -0.24 3.80 0.82
N LEU A 113 -0.87 3.00 -0.05
CA LEU A 113 -0.93 1.55 0.10
C LEU A 113 0.31 0.85 -0.48
N LEU A 114 0.76 1.26 -1.67
CA LEU A 114 1.91 0.64 -2.34
C LEU A 114 3.25 1.02 -1.70
N ALA A 115 3.32 2.13 -0.96
CA ALA A 115 4.49 2.48 -0.16
C ALA A 115 4.60 1.67 1.14
N GLN A 116 3.56 0.91 1.53
CA GLN A 116 3.64 0.09 2.74
C GLN A 116 4.47 -1.17 2.47
N PRO A 117 5.44 -1.50 3.33
CA PRO A 117 6.16 -2.75 3.21
C PRO A 117 5.19 -3.92 3.36
N ALA A 118 5.20 -4.85 2.41
CA ALA A 118 4.32 -6.02 2.41
C ALA A 118 4.72 -7.09 3.44
N THR A 119 5.87 -6.95 4.11
CA THR A 119 6.40 -7.95 5.05
C THR A 119 6.29 -7.50 6.50
N SER A 120 5.84 -8.43 7.36
CA SER A 120 5.90 -8.27 8.81
C SER A 120 7.33 -8.12 9.32
N SER A 121 8.34 -8.58 8.55
CA SER A 121 9.76 -8.51 8.92
C SER A 121 10.25 -7.09 9.23
N CYS A 122 9.65 -6.05 8.63
CA CYS A 122 9.93 -4.65 8.98
C CYS A 122 9.43 -4.32 10.40
N CYS A 123 8.23 -4.78 10.73
CA CYS A 123 7.64 -4.62 12.06
C CYS A 123 8.37 -5.47 13.10
N GLU A 124 8.70 -6.73 12.79
CA GLU A 124 9.46 -7.63 13.67
C GLU A 124 10.82 -7.04 14.05
N ARG A 125 11.52 -6.39 13.10
CA ARG A 125 12.76 -5.66 13.40
C ARG A 125 12.54 -4.51 14.40
N ASN A 126 11.47 -3.73 14.22
CA ASN A 126 11.13 -2.65 15.16
C ASN A 126 10.77 -3.21 16.54
N TRP A 127 10.05 -4.33 16.62
CA TRP A 127 9.71 -5.01 17.87
C TRP A 127 10.94 -5.62 18.56
N SER A 128 11.88 -6.19 17.80
CA SER A 128 13.15 -6.66 18.32
C SER A 128 13.96 -5.51 18.95
N THR A 129 14.04 -4.36 18.27
CA THR A 129 14.68 -3.15 18.82
C THR A 129 13.93 -2.64 20.06
N TYR A 130 12.59 -2.62 20.04
CA TYR A 130 11.80 -2.27 21.21
C TYR A 130 12.13 -3.17 22.41
N SER A 131 12.21 -4.48 22.19
CA SER A 131 12.59 -5.46 23.21
C SER A 131 14.02 -5.24 23.75
N GLN A 132 14.95 -4.77 22.92
CA GLN A 132 16.32 -4.44 23.35
C GLN A 132 16.36 -3.16 24.20
N ILE A 133 15.59 -2.14 23.80
CA ILE A 133 15.48 -0.86 24.54
C ILE A 133 14.77 -1.07 25.87
N HIS A 134 13.69 -1.87 25.85
CA HIS A 134 12.88 -2.24 27.00
C HIS A 134 13.35 -3.57 27.59
N THR A 135 14.61 -3.62 28.01
CA THR A 135 15.19 -4.76 28.73
C THR A 135 14.83 -4.72 30.21
N ILE A 136 14.89 -5.88 30.90
CA ILE A 136 14.59 -6.01 32.35
C ILE A 136 15.42 -5.02 33.21
N LYS A 137 16.64 -4.66 32.77
CA LYS A 137 17.52 -3.67 33.43
C LYS A 137 17.18 -2.19 33.10
N ARG A 138 16.35 -1.92 32.08
CA ARG A 138 15.88 -0.57 31.64
C ARG A 138 14.35 -0.47 31.67
N ASN A 139 13.70 -1.09 32.65
CA ASN A 139 12.24 -1.20 32.76
C ASN A 139 11.52 0.09 33.22
N ASN A 140 12.25 1.18 33.48
CA ASN A 140 11.65 2.44 33.98
C ASN A 140 11.36 3.45 32.85
N LEU A 141 11.40 3.01 31.59
CA LEU A 141 11.03 3.82 30.45
C LEU A 141 9.52 3.76 30.26
N THR A 142 8.88 4.94 30.14
CA THR A 142 7.48 4.97 29.71
C THR A 142 7.37 4.44 28.27
N SER A 143 6.24 3.80 27.94
CA SER A 143 5.99 3.26 26.60
C SER A 143 6.22 4.32 25.52
N LYS A 144 5.83 5.57 25.79
CA LYS A 144 6.04 6.69 24.88
C LYS A 144 7.51 7.01 24.61
N ARG A 145 8.37 6.93 25.63
CA ARG A 145 9.82 7.14 25.46
C ARG A 145 10.46 5.97 24.71
N ALA A 146 10.04 4.73 24.98
CA ALA A 146 10.51 3.56 24.25
C ALA A 146 10.13 3.61 22.76
N GLU A 147 8.90 3.99 22.43
CA GLU A 147 8.46 4.22 21.04
C GLU A 147 9.30 5.28 20.33
N ASN A 148 9.55 6.42 20.99
CA ASN A 148 10.37 7.49 20.42
C ASN A 148 11.82 7.03 20.16
N LEU A 149 12.40 6.23 21.06
CA LEU A 149 13.75 5.69 20.88
C LEU A 149 13.82 4.68 19.73
N VAL A 150 12.81 3.81 19.58
CA VAL A 150 12.70 2.92 18.41
C VAL A 150 12.60 3.72 17.12
N TYR A 151 11.77 4.77 17.10
CA TYR A 151 11.63 5.65 15.95
C TYR A 151 12.97 6.30 15.56
N VAL A 152 13.69 6.88 16.53
CA VAL A 152 15.00 7.50 16.27
C VAL A 152 16.00 6.45 15.77
N HIS A 153 16.09 5.29 16.43
CA HIS A 153 17.00 4.21 16.02
C HIS A 153 16.73 3.72 14.59
N SER A 154 15.47 3.45 14.25
CA SER A 154 15.10 2.97 12.92
C SER A 154 15.38 4.01 11.84
N ASN A 155 15.08 5.29 12.09
CA ASN A 155 15.38 6.37 11.13
C ASN A 155 16.88 6.61 10.97
N LEU A 156 17.66 6.63 12.06
CA LEU A 156 19.12 6.76 11.98
C LEU A 156 19.74 5.63 11.16
N ARG A 157 19.25 4.40 11.31
CA ARG A 157 19.71 3.24 10.54
C ARG A 157 19.32 3.31 9.06
N LEU A 158 18.17 3.90 8.73
CA LEU A 158 17.79 4.14 7.34
C LEU A 158 18.66 5.23 6.71
N LEU A 159 18.87 6.34 7.43
CA LEU A 159 19.72 7.44 6.99
C LEU A 159 21.18 7.03 6.80
N SER A 160 21.73 6.18 7.68
CA SER A 160 23.10 5.69 7.54
C SER A 160 23.30 4.81 6.29
N ARG A 161 22.28 4.01 5.92
CA ARG A 161 22.31 3.16 4.72
C ARG A 161 22.09 3.93 3.42
N ASN A 162 21.61 5.18 3.50
CA ASN A 162 21.34 6.04 2.36
C ASN A 162 22.48 7.05 2.10
N LYS A 163 23.58 6.97 2.87
CA LYS A 163 24.82 7.68 2.57
C LYS A 163 25.67 6.81 1.65
N ALA A 164 26.14 7.39 0.55
CA ALA A 164 26.93 6.72 -0.49
C ALA A 164 28.41 6.48 -0.10
N GLU A 165 28.75 6.41 1.19
CA GLU A 165 30.13 6.22 1.66
C GLU A 165 30.25 4.87 2.39
N TYR A 166 30.71 3.85 1.64
CA TYR A 166 31.91 3.07 1.92
C TYR A 166 32.37 2.37 0.65
#